data_AF-A0AAD4BMX1-F1
#
_entry.id   AF-A0AAD4BMX1-F1
#
_cell.length_a   1.000
_cell.length_b   1.000
_cell.length_c   1.000
_cell.angle_alpha   90.00
_cell.angle_beta   90.00
_cell.angle_gamma   90.00
#
_symmetry.space_group_name_H-M   'P 1'
#
loop_
_entity.id
_entity.type
_entity.pdbx_description
1 polymer ?
#
loop_
_entity_poly.entity_id
_entity_poly.type
_entity_poly.pdbx_seq_one_letter_code
_entity_poly.pdbx_strand_id
1 'polypeptide(L)'
;LANGSRATISNITLDEREPPNIMETAINEVKEVKLMYPPRFLILRLESSTNQRMPYLENKEVPLFPVTRKFTIDSNPPCFVTRRQFPLTPAYAFTDFKSQGQTIENVLVDIGKTANFKLTPFNAYVALSRGIERSRIRLLRDFEDYLFTTPPSEELKEEESRLREL
;
A
#
# COMPACT_ATOMS: atom_id res chain seq x y z
N LEU A 1 1.90 -1.81 -10.60
CA LEU A 1 0.98 -0.65 -10.52
C LEU A 1 -0.20 -1.10 -9.68
N ALA A 2 -0.34 -0.55 -8.47
CA ALA A 2 -1.53 -0.69 -7.65
C ALA A 2 -2.31 0.62 -7.81
N ASN A 3 -3.61 0.55 -8.08
CA ASN A 3 -4.46 1.69 -8.40
C ASN A 3 -4.94 2.48 -7.16
N GLY A 4 -4.45 2.13 -5.95
CA GLY A 4 -4.82 2.79 -4.70
C GLY A 4 -6.22 2.43 -4.19
N SER A 5 -6.95 1.52 -4.85
CA SER A 5 -8.24 1.05 -4.39
C SER A 5 -8.10 0.32 -3.05
N ARG A 6 -8.91 0.71 -2.08
CA ARG A 6 -9.01 0.06 -0.78
C ARG A 6 -10.06 -1.04 -0.82
N ALA A 7 -9.74 -2.16 -0.20
CA ALA A 7 -10.61 -3.31 -0.15
C ALA A 7 -10.39 -4.09 1.15
N THR A 8 -11.44 -4.78 1.59
CA THR A 8 -11.36 -5.80 2.63
C THR A 8 -11.46 -7.18 1.99
N ILE A 9 -10.72 -8.15 2.52
CA ILE A 9 -10.85 -9.55 2.06
C ILE A 9 -12.11 -10.10 2.71
N SER A 10 -13.13 -10.43 1.90
CA SER A 10 -14.37 -11.04 2.40
C SER A 10 -14.29 -12.56 2.41
N ASN A 11 -13.51 -13.17 1.50
CA ASN A 11 -13.34 -14.62 1.45
C ASN A 11 -11.97 -15.03 0.86
N ILE A 12 -11.47 -16.20 1.27
CA ILE A 12 -10.23 -16.80 0.80
C ILE A 12 -10.55 -18.22 0.32
N THR A 13 -10.34 -18.49 -0.97
CA THR A 13 -10.43 -19.85 -1.51
C THR A 13 -9.05 -20.45 -1.64
N LEU A 14 -8.80 -21.55 -0.92
CA LEU A 14 -7.52 -22.24 -0.90
C LEU A 14 -7.22 -22.96 -2.23
N ASP A 15 -5.94 -23.24 -2.46
CA ASP A 15 -5.49 -24.06 -3.59
C ASP A 15 -5.91 -25.52 -3.36
N GLU A 16 -6.32 -26.23 -4.42
CA GLU A 16 -6.77 -27.63 -4.33
C GLU A 16 -5.67 -28.59 -3.87
N ARG A 17 -4.40 -28.17 -3.96
CA ARG A 17 -3.24 -28.94 -3.50
C ARG A 17 -3.01 -28.82 -1.99
N GLU A 18 -3.73 -27.96 -1.30
CA GLU A 18 -3.65 -27.84 0.16
C GLU A 18 -4.28 -29.07 0.84
N PRO A 19 -3.68 -29.57 1.94
CA PRO A 19 -4.28 -30.63 2.74
C PRO A 19 -5.70 -30.28 3.23
N PRO A 20 -6.67 -31.21 3.12
CA PRO A 20 -8.06 -30.93 3.43
C PRO A 20 -8.31 -30.61 4.92
N ASN A 21 -7.45 -31.09 5.81
CA ASN A 21 -7.53 -30.87 7.26
C ASN A 21 -7.07 -29.47 7.71
N ILE A 22 -6.51 -28.65 6.82
CA ILE A 22 -6.05 -27.29 7.16
C ILE A 22 -7.23 -26.43 7.67
N MET A 23 -8.41 -26.53 7.06
CA MET A 23 -9.57 -25.73 7.45
C MET A 23 -10.16 -26.16 8.79
N GLU A 24 -10.26 -27.48 9.06
CA GLU A 24 -10.75 -27.98 10.35
C GLU A 24 -9.80 -27.62 11.50
N THR A 25 -8.49 -27.62 11.26
CA THR A 25 -7.49 -27.22 12.25
C THR A 25 -7.53 -25.71 12.54
N ALA A 26 -7.76 -24.90 11.50
CA ALA A 26 -7.85 -23.44 11.60
C ALA A 26 -9.03 -22.94 12.44
N ILE A 27 -10.19 -23.60 12.32
CA ILE A 27 -11.43 -23.16 12.99
C ILE A 27 -11.41 -23.46 14.49
N ASN A 28 -10.68 -24.50 14.91
CA ASN A 28 -10.81 -25.05 16.26
C ASN A 28 -9.66 -24.67 17.21
N GLU A 29 -8.44 -24.43 16.73
CA GLU A 29 -7.28 -24.38 17.64
C GLU A 29 -6.22 -23.28 17.37
N VAL A 30 -6.20 -22.64 16.20
CA VAL A 30 -5.03 -21.81 15.81
C VAL A 30 -5.42 -20.44 15.26
N LYS A 31 -4.74 -19.38 15.75
CA LYS A 31 -4.93 -17.99 15.28
C LYS A 31 -4.25 -17.69 13.93
N GLU A 32 -3.36 -18.57 13.49
CA GLU A 32 -2.57 -18.41 12.27
C GLU A 32 -2.49 -19.75 11.53
N VAL A 33 -2.66 -19.71 10.22
CA VAL A 33 -2.59 -20.89 9.35
C VAL A 33 -1.52 -20.65 8.30
N LYS A 34 -0.52 -21.53 8.26
CA LYS A 34 0.55 -21.47 7.27
C LYS A 34 0.19 -22.34 6.07
N LEU A 35 -0.02 -21.70 4.92
CA LEU A 35 -0.32 -22.35 3.65
C LEU A 35 0.96 -22.80 2.93
N MET A 36 0.89 -23.91 2.21
CA MET A 36 2.01 -24.40 1.36
C MET A 36 1.97 -23.78 -0.03
N TYR A 37 0.78 -23.46 -0.52
CA TYR A 37 0.50 -22.86 -1.81
C TYR A 37 -0.24 -21.53 -1.60
N PRO A 38 -0.04 -20.54 -2.48
CA PRO A 38 -0.86 -19.34 -2.44
C PRO A 38 -2.33 -19.72 -2.68
N PRO A 39 -3.29 -19.07 -1.99
CA PRO A 39 -4.71 -19.26 -2.27
C PRO A 39 -5.02 -19.21 -3.76
N ARG A 40 -6.04 -19.96 -4.19
CA ARG A 40 -6.46 -20.01 -5.60
C ARG A 40 -6.92 -18.63 -6.07
N PHE A 41 -7.78 -18.00 -5.26
CA PHE A 41 -8.23 -16.63 -5.43
C PHE A 41 -8.77 -16.06 -4.11
N LEU A 42 -8.89 -14.75 -4.06
CA LEU A 42 -9.49 -14.00 -2.95
C LEU A 42 -10.77 -13.34 -3.45
N ILE A 43 -11.76 -13.19 -2.58
CA ILE A 43 -12.87 -12.26 -2.83
C ILE A 43 -12.61 -10.99 -2.04
N LEU A 44 -12.60 -9.87 -2.76
CA LEU A 44 -12.36 -8.55 -2.20
C LEU A 44 -13.63 -7.72 -2.26
N ARG A 45 -13.94 -7.06 -1.15
CA ARG A 45 -15.00 -6.05 -1.07
C ARG A 45 -14.38 -4.66 -1.14
N LEU A 46 -14.61 -3.97 -2.24
CA LEU A 46 -14.08 -2.63 -2.49
C LEU A 46 -14.81 -1.57 -1.66
N GLU A 47 -14.08 -0.58 -1.14
CA GLU A 47 -14.69 0.56 -0.45
C GLU A 47 -15.47 1.44 -1.42
N SER A 48 -14.86 1.75 -2.57
CA SER A 48 -15.51 2.47 -3.67
C SER A 48 -16.41 1.56 -4.50
N SER A 49 -17.48 2.13 -5.05
CA SER A 49 -18.43 1.41 -5.90
C SER A 49 -17.79 0.97 -7.21
N THR A 50 -17.97 -0.30 -7.58
CA THR A 50 -17.78 -0.75 -8.96
C THR A 50 -19.08 -0.55 -9.72
N ASN A 51 -19.01 -0.01 -10.94
CA ASN A 51 -20.18 0.12 -11.81
C ASN A 51 -20.63 -1.21 -12.42
N GLN A 52 -19.89 -2.29 -12.17
CA GLN A 52 -20.14 -3.61 -12.74
C GLN A 52 -20.49 -4.58 -11.62
N ARG A 53 -21.73 -5.08 -11.63
CA ARG A 53 -22.16 -6.22 -10.82
C ARG A 53 -21.72 -7.50 -11.52
N MET A 54 -21.06 -8.39 -10.78
CA MET A 54 -20.72 -9.71 -11.26
C MET A 54 -21.78 -10.72 -10.80
N PRO A 55 -22.23 -11.65 -11.67
CA PRO A 55 -23.10 -12.74 -11.24
C PRO A 55 -22.47 -13.52 -10.09
N TYR A 56 -23.28 -13.93 -9.11
CA TYR A 56 -22.88 -14.73 -7.94
C TYR A 56 -21.99 -14.03 -6.90
N LEU A 57 -21.73 -12.73 -7.04
CA LEU A 57 -20.96 -11.94 -6.06
C LEU A 57 -21.82 -10.83 -5.46
N GLU A 58 -21.54 -10.46 -4.21
CA GLU A 58 -22.25 -9.36 -3.58
C GLU A 58 -21.85 -8.01 -4.20
N ASN A 59 -22.58 -6.95 -3.83
CA ASN A 59 -22.27 -5.62 -4.31
C ASN A 59 -20.84 -5.21 -3.90
N LYS A 60 -20.08 -4.64 -4.85
CA LYS A 60 -18.67 -4.25 -4.70
C LYS A 60 -17.69 -5.41 -4.45
N GLU A 61 -18.11 -6.66 -4.65
CA GLU A 61 -17.21 -7.80 -4.58
C GLU A 61 -16.56 -8.11 -5.93
N VAL A 62 -15.26 -8.37 -5.90
CA VAL A 62 -14.48 -8.76 -7.07
C VAL A 62 -13.54 -9.92 -6.73
N PRO A 63 -13.40 -10.91 -7.63
CA PRO A 63 -12.43 -11.97 -7.44
C PRO A 63 -11.05 -11.46 -7.83
N LEU A 64 -10.05 -11.77 -7.00
CA LEU A 64 -8.65 -11.46 -7.25
C LEU A 64 -7.85 -12.74 -7.37
N PHE A 65 -7.07 -12.85 -8.44
CA PHE A 65 -6.21 -14.00 -8.72
C PHE A 65 -4.73 -13.64 -8.54
N PRO A 66 -3.87 -14.61 -8.19
CA PRO A 66 -2.43 -14.38 -8.14
C PRO A 66 -1.89 -14.13 -9.55
N VAL A 67 -1.03 -13.13 -9.69
CA VAL A 67 -0.41 -12.73 -10.95
C VAL A 67 1.06 -13.14 -10.95
N THR A 68 1.50 -13.75 -12.04
CA THR A 68 2.92 -14.08 -12.25
C THR A 68 3.60 -12.96 -13.04
N ARG A 69 4.71 -12.44 -12.53
CA ARG A 69 5.55 -11.46 -13.22
C ARG A 69 7.01 -11.93 -13.24
N LYS A 70 7.68 -11.70 -14.36
CA LYS A 70 9.11 -11.92 -14.54
C LYS A 70 9.83 -10.59 -14.41
N PHE A 71 10.89 -10.58 -13.61
CA PHE A 71 11.77 -9.46 -13.36
C PHE A 71 13.16 -9.82 -13.87
N THR A 72 13.81 -8.86 -14.50
CA THR A 72 15.24 -8.97 -14.82
C THR A 72 16.00 -8.26 -13.72
N ILE A 73 16.98 -8.96 -13.14
CA ILE A 73 17.94 -8.36 -12.23
C ILE A 73 19.19 -8.07 -13.05
N ASP A 74 19.67 -6.84 -12.97
CA ASP A 74 20.94 -6.45 -13.57
C ASP A 74 22.09 -7.16 -12.83
N SER A 75 22.44 -8.32 -13.35
CA SER A 75 23.58 -9.14 -12.96
C SER A 75 24.31 -9.62 -14.22
N ASN A 76 25.56 -10.05 -14.08
CA ASN A 76 26.29 -10.70 -15.16
C ASN A 76 26.66 -12.13 -14.76
N PRO A 77 26.02 -13.17 -15.34
CA PRO A 77 24.99 -13.12 -16.39
C PRO A 77 23.64 -12.59 -15.88
N PRO A 78 22.75 -12.11 -16.78
CA PRO A 78 21.45 -11.58 -16.40
C PRO A 78 20.59 -12.65 -15.72
N CYS A 79 20.15 -12.34 -14.50
CA CYS A 79 19.32 -13.23 -13.70
C CYS A 79 17.84 -12.86 -13.90
N PHE A 80 17.02 -13.88 -14.12
CA PHE A 80 15.57 -13.70 -14.20
C PHE A 80 14.90 -14.26 -12.95
N VAL A 81 14.11 -13.42 -12.29
CA VAL A 81 13.30 -13.83 -11.14
C VAL A 81 11.84 -13.80 -11.53
N THR A 82 11.13 -14.90 -11.29
CA THR A 82 9.69 -14.97 -11.48
C THR A 82 9.00 -14.94 -10.13
N ARG A 83 8.01 -14.07 -9.95
CA ARG A 83 7.20 -13.98 -8.73
C ARG A 83 5.73 -14.16 -9.08
N ARG A 84 5.06 -15.10 -8.41
CA ARG A 84 3.61 -15.27 -8.42
C ARG A 84 3.04 -14.74 -7.10
N GLN A 85 2.22 -13.70 -7.16
CA GLN A 85 1.65 -13.06 -5.97
C GLN A 85 0.34 -12.33 -6.31
N PHE A 86 -0.55 -12.17 -5.34
CA PHE A 86 -1.70 -11.27 -5.46
C PHE A 86 -1.23 -9.83 -5.66
N PRO A 87 -1.83 -9.05 -6.57
CA PRO A 87 -1.56 -7.62 -6.72
C PRO A 87 -2.20 -6.80 -5.58
N LEU A 88 -1.93 -7.21 -4.34
CA LEU A 88 -2.34 -6.55 -3.11
C LEU A 88 -1.11 -6.07 -2.37
N THR A 89 -1.29 -5.03 -1.57
CA THR A 89 -0.31 -4.60 -0.59
C THR A 89 -1.06 -4.48 0.73
N PRO A 90 -0.65 -5.19 1.79
CA PRO A 90 -1.29 -5.05 3.10
C PRO A 90 -1.18 -3.60 3.55
N ALA A 91 -2.32 -2.93 3.65
CA ALA A 91 -2.43 -1.48 3.68
C ALA A 91 -2.46 -0.91 5.11
N TYR A 92 -1.36 -1.07 5.85
CA TYR A 92 -1.15 -0.28 7.08
C TYR A 92 0.10 0.61 7.03
N ALA A 93 1.03 0.32 6.12
CA ALA A 93 2.20 1.15 5.89
C ALA A 93 2.48 1.22 4.38
N PHE A 94 2.65 2.42 3.87
CA PHE A 94 3.08 2.67 2.51
C PHE A 94 3.93 3.93 2.48
N THR A 95 4.77 4.04 1.46
CA THR A 95 5.69 5.18 1.33
C THR A 95 4.93 6.45 0.95
N ASP A 96 5.53 7.59 1.27
CA ASP A 96 5.08 8.92 0.82
C ASP A 96 4.82 8.95 -0.70
N PHE A 97 5.71 8.37 -1.51
CA PHE A 97 5.54 8.23 -2.95
C PHE A 97 4.27 7.47 -3.36
N LYS A 98 3.87 6.44 -2.60
CA LYS A 98 2.64 5.68 -2.87
C LYS A 98 1.39 6.38 -2.34
N SER A 99 1.55 7.20 -1.30
CA SER A 99 0.48 7.99 -0.71
C SER A 99 0.11 9.23 -1.51
N GLN A 100 0.98 9.69 -2.41
CA GLN A 100 0.80 10.93 -3.14
C GLN A 100 -0.54 10.97 -3.89
N GLY A 101 -1.30 12.04 -3.68
CA GLY A 101 -2.64 12.22 -4.26
C GLY A 101 -3.78 11.54 -3.48
N GLN A 102 -3.48 10.77 -2.43
CA GLN A 102 -4.51 10.16 -1.58
C GLN A 102 -4.83 11.04 -0.36
N THR A 103 -6.08 10.98 0.09
CA THR A 103 -6.50 11.50 1.40
C THR A 103 -6.70 10.32 2.35
N ILE A 104 -6.09 10.38 3.53
CA ILE A 104 -6.10 9.32 4.53
C ILE A 104 -6.77 9.87 5.77
N GLU A 105 -7.80 9.18 6.25
CA GLU A 105 -8.62 9.66 7.35
C GLU A 105 -7.84 9.75 8.65
N ASN A 106 -7.11 8.69 9.01
CA ASN A 106 -6.24 8.64 10.19
C ASN A 106 -4.86 8.16 9.73
N VAL A 107 -3.81 8.93 10.02
CA VAL A 107 -2.46 8.65 9.53
C VAL A 107 -1.44 8.67 10.66
N LEU A 108 -0.64 7.61 10.71
CA LEU A 108 0.56 7.52 11.53
C LEU A 108 1.77 7.68 10.62
N VAL A 109 2.48 8.80 10.74
CA VAL A 109 3.58 9.20 9.87
C VAL A 109 4.91 8.88 10.54
N ASP A 110 5.76 8.14 9.85
CA ASP A 110 7.16 7.93 10.24
C ASP A 110 8.08 8.78 9.35
N ILE A 111 8.55 9.88 9.91
CA ILE A 111 9.56 10.77 9.31
C ILE A 111 10.81 10.86 10.18
N GLY A 112 11.05 9.84 11.00
CA GLY A 112 12.26 9.76 11.81
C GLY A 112 13.51 9.55 10.97
N LYS A 113 14.68 9.85 11.55
CA LYS A 113 15.97 9.64 10.91
C LYS A 113 16.12 8.18 10.44
N THR A 114 16.54 8.00 9.18
CA THR A 114 16.79 6.66 8.63
C THR A 114 18.29 6.45 8.43
N ALA A 115 18.73 5.20 8.51
CA ALA A 115 20.16 4.86 8.41
C ALA A 115 20.67 4.90 6.95
N ASN A 116 19.78 4.65 5.99
CA ASN A 116 20.16 4.34 4.61
C ASN A 116 19.84 5.47 3.61
N PHE A 117 19.01 6.44 4.00
CA PHE A 117 18.65 7.56 3.13
C PHE A 117 18.35 8.81 3.95
N LYS A 118 18.32 9.97 3.30
CA LYS A 118 17.95 11.23 3.94
C LYS A 118 16.53 11.59 3.55
N LEU A 119 15.71 11.94 4.54
CA LEU A 119 14.40 12.51 4.29
C LEU A 119 14.57 13.98 3.88
N THR A 120 13.77 14.42 2.91
CA THR A 120 13.71 15.83 2.51
C THR A 120 12.49 16.50 3.13
N PRO A 121 12.47 17.84 3.25
CA PRO A 121 11.27 18.60 3.61
C PRO A 121 10.06 18.24 2.74
N PHE A 122 10.28 17.92 1.46
CA PHE A 122 9.22 17.50 0.55
C PHE A 122 8.59 16.15 0.94
N ASN A 123 9.40 15.17 1.36
CA ASN A 123 8.88 13.88 1.84
C ASN A 123 7.99 14.07 3.09
N ALA A 124 8.45 14.91 4.03
CA ALA A 124 7.68 15.25 5.23
C ALA A 124 6.36 15.97 4.87
N TYR A 125 6.41 16.92 3.95
CA TYR A 125 5.23 17.61 3.43
C TYR A 125 4.23 16.65 2.78
N VAL A 126 4.68 15.77 1.88
CA VAL A 126 3.82 14.79 1.22
C VAL A 126 3.15 13.88 2.25
N ALA A 127 3.91 13.34 3.20
CA ALA A 127 3.39 12.43 4.21
C ALA A 127 2.36 13.08 5.14
N LEU A 128 2.63 14.30 5.64
CA LEU A 128 1.72 15.01 6.53
C LEU A 128 0.48 15.54 5.82
N SER A 129 0.61 16.00 4.57
CA SER A 129 -0.50 16.50 3.76
C SER A 129 -1.51 15.43 3.32
N ARG A 130 -1.27 14.14 3.67
CA ARG A 130 -2.26 13.08 3.43
C ARG A 130 -3.37 13.09 4.48
N GLY A 131 -3.08 13.60 5.68
CA GLY A 131 -4.07 13.72 6.76
C GLY A 131 -4.98 14.93 6.54
N ILE A 132 -6.22 14.81 7.01
CA ILE A 132 -7.24 15.87 6.85
C ILE A 132 -7.10 16.93 7.96
N GLU A 133 -6.88 16.48 9.19
CA GLU A 133 -6.86 17.32 10.38
C GLU A 133 -5.69 16.96 11.27
N ARG A 134 -5.13 17.94 11.98
CA ARG A 134 -4.04 17.74 12.95
C ARG A 134 -4.38 16.69 14.01
N SER A 135 -5.64 16.63 14.44
CA SER A 135 -6.13 15.64 15.43
C SER A 135 -5.95 14.19 14.97
N ARG A 136 -5.96 13.95 13.65
CA ARG A 136 -5.91 12.64 13.00
C ARG A 136 -4.52 12.28 12.44
N ILE A 137 -3.55 13.17 12.60
CA ILE A 137 -2.14 12.93 12.27
C ILE A 137 -1.40 12.59 13.56
N ARG A 138 -0.66 11.50 13.53
CA ARG A 138 0.27 11.11 14.61
C ARG A 138 1.65 10.89 14.01
N LEU A 139 2.68 11.26 14.76
CA LEU A 139 4.06 10.94 14.42
C LEU A 139 4.45 9.68 15.18
N LEU A 140 5.06 8.72 14.49
CA LEU A 140 5.48 7.45 15.11
C LEU A 140 6.64 7.64 16.09
N ARG A 141 7.53 8.59 15.78
CA ARG A 141 8.74 8.91 16.53
C ARG A 141 9.19 10.33 16.21
N ASP A 142 10.22 10.77 16.93
CA ASP A 142 10.82 12.08 16.74
C ASP A 142 11.51 12.24 15.37
N PHE A 143 11.71 13.48 14.94
CA PHE A 143 12.21 13.84 13.62
C PHE A 143 13.27 14.94 13.68
N GLU A 144 13.98 15.16 12.57
CA GLU A 144 15.04 16.18 12.49
C GLU A 144 14.45 17.55 12.13
N ASP A 145 14.78 18.61 12.90
CA ASP A 145 14.21 19.96 12.75
C ASP A 145 14.35 20.57 11.34
N TYR A 146 15.39 20.21 10.58
CA TYR A 146 15.58 20.73 9.23
C TYR A 146 14.43 20.37 8.28
N LEU A 147 13.66 19.31 8.58
CA LEU A 147 12.51 18.92 7.76
C LEU A 147 11.42 20.01 7.70
N PHE A 148 11.35 20.89 8.70
CA PHE A 148 10.36 21.97 8.78
C PHE A 148 10.96 23.38 8.87
N THR A 149 12.28 23.48 8.97
CA THR A 149 12.99 24.76 9.02
C THR A 149 13.79 25.06 7.75
N THR A 150 13.92 24.09 6.84
CA THR A 150 14.53 24.33 5.52
C THR A 150 13.48 24.93 4.57
N PRO A 151 13.70 26.13 4.02
CA PRO A 151 12.79 26.72 3.05
C PRO A 151 12.78 25.90 1.73
N PRO A 152 11.69 25.99 0.94
CA PRO A 152 11.68 25.48 -0.43
C PRO A 152 12.81 26.11 -1.28
N SER A 153 13.19 25.44 -2.38
CA SER A 153 14.17 26.01 -3.32
C SER A 153 13.67 27.34 -3.90
N GLU A 154 14.60 28.24 -4.22
CA GLU A 154 14.25 29.54 -4.81
C GLU A 154 13.49 29.37 -6.13
N GLU A 155 13.89 28.40 -6.97
CA GLU A 155 13.16 28.05 -8.20
C GLU A 155 11.67 27.75 -7.95
N LEU A 156 11.34 27.04 -6.86
CA LEU A 156 9.93 26.75 -6.52
C LEU A 156 9.20 28.00 -6.02
N LYS A 157 9.88 28.89 -5.31
CA LYS A 157 9.30 30.15 -4.82
C LYS A 157 9.03 31.13 -5.96
N GLU A 158 9.96 31.24 -6.91
CA GLU A 158 9.81 32.05 -8.11
C GLU A 158 8.62 31.55 -8.94
N GLU A 159 8.54 30.23 -9.15
CA GLU A 159 7.42 29.62 -9.87
C GLU A 159 6.08 29.81 -9.14
N GLU A 160 6.03 29.64 -7.82
CA GLU A 160 4.82 29.92 -7.03
C GLU A 160 4.40 31.39 -7.14
N SER A 161 5.35 32.32 -7.13
CA SER A 161 5.08 33.76 -7.30
C SER A 161 4.50 34.05 -8.69
N ARG A 162 5.10 33.49 -9.74
CA ARG A 162 4.60 33.59 -11.12
C ARG A 162 3.19 33.06 -11.26
N LEU A 163 2.86 31.94 -10.60
CA LEU A 163 1.52 31.34 -10.66
C LEU A 163 0.45 32.14 -9.89
N ARG A 164 0.83 32.96 -8.90
CA ARG A 164 -0.11 33.81 -8.15
C ARG A 164 -0.49 35.10 -8.89
N GLU A 165 0.33 35.52 -9.85
CA GLU A 165 0.09 36.72 -10.67
C GLU A 165 -0.77 36.44 -11.92
N LEU A 166 -1.11 35.17 -12.19
CA LEU A 166 -2.03 34.73 -13.24
C LEU A 166 -3.49 34.75 -12.76
#